data_AF-A0A6C1U5B5-F1
#
_entry.id   AF-A0A6C1U5B5-F1
#
_cell.length_a   1.000
_cell.length_b   1.000
_cell.length_c   1.000
_cell.angle_alpha   90.00
_cell.angle_beta   90.00
_cell.angle_gamma   90.00
#
_symmetry.space_group_name_H-M   'P 1'
#
loop_
_entity.id
_entity.type
_entity.pdbx_description
1 polymer ?
#
loop_
_entity_poly.entity_id
_entity_poly.type
_entity_poly.pdbx_seq_one_letter_code
_entity_poly.pdbx_strand_id
1 'polypeptide(L)'
;MVRSGFAEGLGALYAYERQTPEVSKSKIEGLKKHYSISDERSLQFFIVHMHADEWHSEECANLIADLSEEEQEKAMQGAKKGAKLLWGFLDGMMNASVCH
;
A
#
# COMPACT_ATOMS: atom_id res chain seq x y z
N MET A 1 20.80 1.98 -15.93
CA MET A 1 20.06 0.79 -15.45
C MET A 1 19.08 1.10 -14.31
N VAL A 2 19.35 2.06 -13.40
CA VAL A 2 18.42 2.41 -12.30
C VAL A 2 17.29 3.37 -12.73
N ARG A 3 17.54 4.30 -13.67
CA ARG A 3 16.53 5.29 -14.12
C ARG A 3 15.30 4.68 -14.81
N SER A 4 15.45 3.57 -15.53
CA SER A 4 14.35 2.98 -16.32
C SER A 4 13.23 2.36 -15.47
N GLY A 5 13.51 1.98 -14.22
CA GLY A 5 12.51 1.42 -13.30
C GLY A 5 12.08 2.36 -12.16
N PHE A 6 12.64 3.58 -12.09
CA PHE A 6 12.33 4.51 -11.01
C PHE A 6 10.86 4.92 -11.01
N ALA A 7 10.35 5.42 -12.14
CA ALA A 7 8.97 5.86 -12.26
C ALA A 7 7.98 4.71 -12.03
N GLU A 8 8.23 3.53 -12.61
CA GLU A 8 7.40 2.33 -12.37
C GLU A 8 7.40 1.92 -10.88
N GLY A 9 8.57 1.93 -10.24
CA GLY A 9 8.70 1.62 -8.81
C GLY A 9 7.99 2.63 -7.93
N LEU A 10 8.12 3.92 -8.23
CA LEU A 10 7.44 5.02 -7.54
C LEU A 10 5.93 4.88 -7.66
N GLY A 11 5.42 4.56 -8.85
CA GLY A 11 4.01 4.28 -9.05
C GLY A 11 3.51 3.07 -8.26
N ALA A 12 4.29 1.98 -8.23
CA ALA A 12 3.97 0.79 -7.44
C ALA A 12 3.93 1.10 -5.94
N LEU A 13 4.87 1.91 -5.44
CA LEU A 13 4.90 2.37 -4.05
C LEU A 13 3.70 3.26 -3.74
N TYR A 14 3.39 4.23 -4.60
CA TYR A 14 2.21 5.08 -4.44
C TYR A 14 0.92 4.25 -4.34
N ALA A 15 0.77 3.21 -5.17
CA ALA A 15 -0.40 2.34 -5.11
C ALA A 15 -0.54 1.61 -3.76
N TYR A 16 0.57 1.27 -3.10
CA TYR A 16 0.58 0.67 -1.76
C TYR A 16 0.23 1.72 -0.70
N GLU A 17 1.05 2.77 -0.58
CA GLU A 17 0.93 3.83 0.44
C GLU A 17 -0.46 4.48 0.41
N ARG A 18 -1.03 4.71 -0.79
CA ARG A 18 -2.34 5.36 -0.93
C ARG A 18 -3.49 4.60 -0.29
N GLN A 19 -3.37 3.28 -0.19
CA GLN A 19 -4.40 2.40 0.37
C GLN A 19 -4.16 2.11 1.86
N THR A 20 -2.91 2.18 2.32
CA THR A 20 -2.53 1.76 3.68
C THR A 20 -3.27 2.49 4.80
N PRO A 21 -3.60 3.79 4.73
CA PRO A 21 -4.33 4.47 5.81
C PRO A 21 -5.68 3.83 6.13
N GLU A 22 -6.52 3.66 5.11
CA GLU A 22 -7.86 3.07 5.26
C GLU A 22 -7.79 1.57 5.59
N VAL A 23 -6.80 0.85 5.03
CA VAL A 23 -6.55 -0.55 5.39
C VAL A 23 -6.16 -0.66 6.87
N SER A 24 -5.29 0.22 7.36
CA SER A 24 -4.83 0.23 8.75
C SER A 24 -5.97 0.54 9.72
N LYS A 25 -6.80 1.52 9.39
CA LYS A 25 -8.02 1.82 10.14
C LYS A 25 -8.95 0.62 10.23
N SER A 26 -9.26 0.00 9.10
CA SER A 26 -10.09 -1.20 9.03
C SER A 26 -9.49 -2.37 9.84
N LYS A 27 -8.17 -2.55 9.81
CA LYS A 27 -7.47 -3.56 10.61
C LYS A 27 -7.59 -3.30 12.11
N ILE A 28 -7.43 -2.06 12.57
CA ILE A 28 -7.60 -1.69 13.97
C ILE A 28 -9.03 -2.02 14.44
N GLU A 29 -10.04 -1.61 13.65
CA GLU A 29 -11.45 -1.88 13.96
C GLU A 29 -11.74 -3.39 14.02
N GLY A 30 -11.25 -4.14 13.03
CA GLY A 30 -11.42 -5.59 12.96
C GLY A 30 -10.76 -6.33 14.12
N LEU A 31 -9.52 -5.96 14.49
CA LEU A 31 -8.78 -6.56 15.60
C LEU A 31 -9.47 -6.33 16.95
N LYS A 32 -9.98 -5.11 17.18
CA LYS A 32 -10.75 -4.79 18.39
C LYS A 32 -12.05 -5.57 18.45
N LYS A 33 -12.81 -5.58 17.34
CA LYS A 33 -14.17 -6.14 17.29
C LYS A 33 -14.20 -7.67 17.32
N HIS A 34 -13.29 -8.31 16.59
CA HIS A 34 -13.35 -9.75 16.34
C HIS A 34 -12.32 -10.56 17.12
N TYR A 35 -11.26 -9.92 17.63
CA TYR A 35 -10.13 -10.61 18.26
C TYR A 35 -9.80 -10.10 19.66
N SER A 36 -10.55 -9.13 20.19
CA SER A 36 -10.31 -8.51 21.52
C SER A 36 -8.92 -7.89 21.68
N ILE A 37 -8.23 -7.59 20.58
CA ILE A 37 -6.91 -6.94 20.58
C ILE A 37 -7.15 -5.43 20.58
N SER A 38 -6.82 -4.78 21.68
CA SER A 38 -7.09 -3.34 21.88
C SER A 38 -5.92 -2.58 22.50
N ASP A 39 -4.85 -3.25 22.89
CA ASP A 39 -3.66 -2.61 23.43
C ASP A 39 -2.86 -1.90 22.34
N GLU A 40 -2.29 -0.76 22.69
CA GLU A 40 -1.54 0.10 21.77
C GLU A 40 -0.34 -0.62 21.15
N ARG A 41 0.39 -1.42 21.95
CA ARG A 41 1.59 -2.13 21.50
C ARG A 41 1.28 -3.10 20.36
N SER A 42 0.20 -3.88 20.46
CA SER A 42 -0.22 -4.80 19.40
C SER A 42 -0.74 -4.06 18.16
N LEU A 43 -1.30 -2.87 18.32
CA LEU A 43 -1.88 -2.07 17.23
C LEU A 43 -0.88 -1.09 16.61
N GLN A 44 0.32 -0.94 17.18
CA GLN A 44 1.28 0.13 16.87
C GLN A 44 1.60 0.24 15.38
N PHE A 45 1.76 -0.90 14.69
CA PHE A 45 2.03 -0.92 13.25
C PHE A 45 0.94 -0.17 12.47
N PHE A 46 -0.33 -0.51 12.71
CA PHE A 46 -1.45 0.09 12.02
C PHE A 46 -1.69 1.54 12.48
N ILE A 47 -1.44 1.86 13.74
CA ILE A 47 -1.60 3.24 14.25
C ILE A 47 -0.63 4.19 13.54
N VAL A 48 0.62 3.77 13.36
CA VAL A 48 1.63 4.56 12.64
C VAL A 48 1.23 4.73 11.17
N HIS A 49 0.96 3.63 10.46
CA HIS A 49 0.67 3.69 9.02
C HIS A 49 -0.72 4.25 8.68
N MET A 50 -1.64 4.34 9.65
CA MET A 50 -2.89 5.09 9.49
C MET A 50 -2.65 6.58 9.27
N HIS A 51 -1.54 7.14 9.77
CA HIS A 51 -1.22 8.57 9.66
C HIS A 51 -0.01 8.84 8.77
N ALA A 52 1.07 8.05 8.92
CA ALA A 52 2.31 8.27 8.19
C ALA A 52 2.11 8.16 6.68
N ASP A 53 1.29 7.20 6.25
CA ASP A 53 1.14 6.90 4.82
C ASP A 53 0.22 7.90 4.12
N GLU A 54 -0.53 8.74 4.84
CA GLU A 54 -1.18 9.92 4.24
C GLU A 54 -0.12 10.88 3.71
N TRP A 55 0.92 11.16 4.51
CA TRP A 55 2.06 11.99 4.11
C TRP A 55 2.92 11.30 3.05
N HIS A 56 3.23 10.00 3.20
CA HIS A 56 3.99 9.29 2.16
C HIS A 56 3.27 9.27 0.81
N SER A 57 1.93 9.15 0.81
CA SER A 57 1.12 9.21 -0.40
C SER A 57 1.22 10.58 -1.08
N GLU A 58 1.19 11.66 -0.29
CA GLU A 58 1.35 13.03 -0.80
C GLU A 58 2.74 13.23 -1.40
N GLU A 59 3.80 12.83 -0.70
CA GLU A 59 5.17 12.93 -1.22
C GLU A 59 5.36 12.10 -2.50
N CYS A 60 4.81 10.88 -2.56
CA CYS A 60 4.84 10.07 -3.77
C CYS A 60 4.08 10.76 -4.92
N ALA A 61 2.93 11.37 -4.64
CA ALA A 61 2.16 12.11 -5.65
C ALA A 61 2.92 13.33 -6.17
N ASN A 62 3.58 14.08 -5.29
CA ASN A 62 4.42 15.23 -5.65
C ASN A 62 5.60 14.79 -6.53
N LEU A 63 6.30 13.70 -6.14
CA LEU A 63 7.39 13.14 -6.94
C LEU A 63 6.91 12.66 -8.31
N ILE A 64 5.71 12.09 -8.42
CA ILE A 64 5.12 11.69 -9.70
C ILE A 64 4.76 12.92 -10.55
N ALA A 65 4.21 13.98 -9.93
CA ALA A 65 3.85 15.21 -10.62
C ALA A 65 5.07 15.92 -11.25
N ASP A 66 6.25 15.81 -10.63
CA ASP A 66 7.51 16.37 -11.13
C ASP A 66 8.15 15.56 -12.28
N LEU A 67 7.60 14.38 -12.62
CA LEU A 67 8.09 13.56 -13.73
C LEU A 67 7.62 14.08 -15.09
N SER A 68 8.36 13.70 -16.14
CA SER A 68 7.91 13.88 -17.53
C SER A 68 6.63 13.07 -17.82
N GLU A 69 5.84 13.47 -18.82
CA GLU A 69 4.60 12.74 -19.20
C GLU A 69 4.86 11.26 -19.50
N GLU A 70 5.97 10.94 -20.17
CA GLU A 70 6.36 9.55 -20.47
C GLU A 70 6.64 8.76 -19.17
N GLU A 71 7.25 9.40 -18.19
CA GLU A 71 7.54 8.78 -16.90
C GLU A 71 6.30 8.69 -16.00
N GLN A 72 5.38 9.65 -16.07
CA GLN A 72 4.07 9.57 -15.40
C GLN A 72 3.26 8.38 -15.92
N GLU A 73 3.28 8.12 -17.23
CA GLU A 73 2.67 6.93 -17.81
C GLU A 73 3.30 5.64 -17.25
N LYS A 74 4.64 5.59 -17.16
CA LYS A 74 5.35 4.46 -16.52
C LYS A 74 4.97 4.30 -15.05
N ALA A 75 4.83 5.39 -14.31
CA ALA A 75 4.37 5.35 -12.92
C ALA A 75 2.93 4.81 -12.83
N MET A 76 2.02 5.24 -13.69
CA MET A 76 0.67 4.67 -13.73
C MET A 76 0.69 3.16 -14.02
N GLN A 77 1.52 2.70 -14.96
CA GLN A 77 1.65 1.26 -15.25
C GLN A 77 2.23 0.49 -14.05
N GLY A 78 3.23 1.07 -13.38
CA GLY A 78 3.78 0.56 -12.13
C GLY A 78 2.73 0.44 -11.03
N ALA A 79 1.91 1.47 -10.83
CA ALA A 79 0.81 1.48 -9.88
C ALA A 79 -0.21 0.37 -10.15
N LYS A 80 -0.66 0.23 -11.40
CA LYS A 80 -1.59 -0.83 -11.81
C LYS A 80 -1.00 -2.23 -11.57
N LYS A 81 0.27 -2.43 -11.92
CA LYS A 81 0.96 -3.70 -11.70
C LYS A 81 1.12 -4.01 -10.22
N GLY A 82 1.52 -3.02 -9.41
CA GLY A 82 1.63 -3.13 -7.97
C GLY A 82 0.31 -3.53 -7.31
N ALA A 83 -0.78 -2.82 -7.64
CA ALA A 83 -2.11 -3.14 -7.14
C ALA A 83 -2.56 -4.56 -7.51
N LYS A 84 -2.31 -5.01 -8.74
CA LYS A 84 -2.63 -6.38 -9.17
C LYS A 84 -1.81 -7.44 -8.41
N LEU A 85 -0.54 -7.17 -8.12
CA LEU A 85 0.30 -8.06 -7.32
C LEU A 85 -0.17 -8.13 -5.86
N LEU A 86 -0.57 -7.01 -5.26
CA LEU A 86 -1.17 -6.98 -3.93
C LEU A 86 -2.48 -7.78 -3.89
N TRP A 87 -3.30 -7.68 -4.92
CA TRP A 87 -4.50 -8.50 -5.05
C TRP A 87 -4.17 -10.00 -5.08
N GLY A 88 -3.23 -10.40 -5.95
CA GLY A 88 -2.79 -11.80 -6.04
C GLY A 88 -2.16 -12.32 -4.75
N PHE A 89 -1.50 -11.46 -3.96
CA PHE A 89 -1.02 -11.80 -2.63
C PHE A 89 -2.18 -12.16 -1.68
N LEU A 90 -3.28 -11.38 -1.69
CA LEU A 90 -4.46 -11.66 -0.88
C LEU A 90 -5.20 -12.92 -1.35
N ASP A 91 -5.29 -13.15 -2.67
CA ASP A 91 -5.81 -14.41 -3.22
C ASP A 91 -5.00 -15.61 -2.71
N GLY A 92 -3.66 -15.48 -2.65
CA GLY A 92 -2.76 -16.48 -2.10
C GLY A 92 -3.05 -16.82 -0.64
N MET A 93 -3.33 -15.82 0.20
CA MET A 93 -3.70 -16.01 1.60
C MET A 93 -5.01 -16.81 1.74
N MET A 94 -6.01 -16.51 0.90
CA MET A 94 -7.28 -17.22 0.90
C MET A 94 -7.09 -18.68 0.47
N ASN A 95 -6.35 -18.92 -0.61
CA ASN A 95 -6.12 -20.27 -1.11
C ASN A 95 -5.30 -21.14 -0.14
N ALA A 96 -4.30 -20.57 0.54
CA ALA A 96 -3.54 -21.27 1.56
C ALA A 96 -4.42 -21.69 2.76
N SER A 97 -5.45 -20.91 3.07
CA SER A 97 -6.38 -21.16 4.17
C SER A 97 -7.39 -22.28 3.88
N VAL A 98 -7.52 -22.73 2.62
CA VAL A 98 -8.46 -23.79 2.19
C VAL A 98 -7.84 -25.19 2.28
N CYS A 99 -6.55 -25.32 2.57
CA CYS A 99 -5.85 -26.61 2.69
C CYS A 99 -5.86 -27.22 4.11
N HIS A 100 -6.79 -26.82 4.98
CA HIS A 100 -7.03 -27.47 6.28
C HIS A 100 -8.45 -28.01 6.39
#